data_AF-A0A6S7IEN0-F1
#
_entry.id   AF-A0A6S7IEN0-F1
#
_cell.length_a   1.000
_cell.length_b   1.000
_cell.length_c   1.000
_cell.angle_alpha   90.00
_cell.angle_beta   90.00
_cell.angle_gamma   90.00
#
_symmetry.space_group_name_H-M   'P 1'
#
loop_
_entity.id
_entity.type
_entity.pdbx_description
1 polymer ?
#
loop_
_entity_poly.entity_id
_entity_poly.type
_entity_poly.pdbx_seq_one_letter_code
_entity_poly.pdbx_strand_id
1 'polypeptide(L)'
;MNREKQQVQQENADLRIEIQHLQETTILENFNKNEIQQLRKKKSKRRNEMYVSRQENVNKNNQNQQLVNQQEIVNTNNEIQRLPGENLNINNEILELRRENANMSRRNQKVHDHLRIEIEQRKEDTIFSFCEGRGSVIVSKEILGRGGWGTVYIGDFYGPKVAVKEFQEIILSPHYEEILGREIKIASQCRHPNLLQFICATENDQHHLLIVTKLMDMTLRTLLEQRAREKSGMEYQEIKSISLDVARGLNYLHSKKPSPVIHRDVSSANVLLWIENGAVRRAKVSDYGSANFMQKCNTANPGAALYAAPEASRAEHDAKLVFLLRWCKKSSHSRAQVLYYIAENMELRQQELAQRICVMTGQDADEAEKEVKVAIQRVFHWAAYTDKYGGTVQETSWYGTTIKVHEAVGVVGIACPDEFPLLAFVSLVLPAISRGNTVVVLPSEKHPIVGADMYQIFDTSDLPGGVVNILTGDRDHVTKFIAEHQNVDAMWYFGSAEGSKFVESVSAENVKRTWVGYGESRDWLDNEQGQGQEFHYHAIECKNIWIPMGHVFAN
;
A
#
# COMPACT_ATOMS: atom_id res chain seq x y z
N MET A 1 -104.05 -76.07 7.44
CA MET A 1 -104.60 -75.45 6.21
C MET A 1 -104.31 -73.95 6.05
N ASN A 2 -104.32 -73.11 7.10
CA ASN A 2 -104.08 -71.65 6.92
C ASN A 2 -102.62 -71.18 6.96
N ARG A 3 -101.68 -71.91 7.59
CA ARG A 3 -100.27 -71.50 7.65
C ARG A 3 -99.49 -71.78 6.35
N GLU A 4 -99.73 -72.91 5.70
CA GLU A 4 -99.03 -73.27 4.44
C GLU A 4 -99.45 -72.36 3.26
N LYS A 5 -100.70 -71.90 3.21
CA LYS A 5 -101.16 -70.93 2.19
C LYS A 5 -100.50 -69.56 2.33
N GLN A 6 -100.25 -69.12 3.56
CA GLN A 6 -99.56 -67.84 3.80
C GLN A 6 -98.10 -67.90 3.37
N GLN A 7 -97.41 -69.02 3.61
CA GLN A 7 -96.01 -69.18 3.24
C GLN A 7 -95.80 -69.18 1.71
N VAL A 8 -96.66 -69.90 0.97
CA VAL A 8 -96.59 -69.94 -0.51
C VAL A 8 -96.99 -68.60 -1.14
N GLN A 9 -97.89 -67.83 -0.51
CA GLN A 9 -98.22 -66.48 -0.98
C GLN A 9 -97.07 -65.50 -0.77
N GLN A 10 -96.27 -65.69 0.28
CA GLN A 10 -95.11 -64.87 0.58
C GLN A 10 -93.95 -65.17 -0.39
N GLU A 11 -93.63 -66.44 -0.63
CA GLU A 11 -92.61 -66.84 -1.61
C GLU A 11 -92.94 -66.41 -3.05
N ASN A 12 -94.21 -66.42 -3.45
CA ASN A 12 -94.63 -65.92 -4.78
C ASN A 12 -94.57 -64.39 -4.90
N ALA A 13 -94.71 -63.67 -3.79
CA ALA A 13 -94.52 -62.22 -3.79
C ALA A 13 -93.04 -61.88 -3.96
N ASP A 14 -92.15 -62.62 -3.28
CA ASP A 14 -90.70 -62.44 -3.37
C ASP A 14 -90.15 -62.76 -4.77
N LEU A 15 -90.60 -63.84 -5.42
CA LEU A 15 -90.21 -64.19 -6.79
C LEU A 15 -90.65 -63.15 -7.84
N ARG A 16 -91.80 -62.47 -7.63
CA ARG A 16 -92.25 -61.41 -8.53
C ARG A 16 -91.38 -60.16 -8.44
N ILE A 17 -90.92 -59.84 -7.23
CA ILE A 17 -89.99 -58.73 -6.99
C ILE A 17 -88.65 -59.03 -7.67
N GLU A 18 -88.17 -60.28 -7.60
CA GLU A 18 -86.90 -60.69 -8.20
C GLU A 18 -86.93 -60.69 -9.74
N ILE A 19 -88.03 -61.15 -10.36
CA ILE A 19 -88.20 -61.10 -11.82
C ILE A 19 -88.27 -59.65 -12.33
N GLN A 20 -88.95 -58.77 -11.61
CA GLN A 20 -89.01 -57.34 -11.96
C GLN A 20 -87.61 -56.70 -11.89
N HIS A 21 -86.80 -57.08 -10.89
CA HIS A 21 -85.44 -56.58 -10.77
C HIS A 21 -84.48 -57.11 -11.88
N LEU A 22 -84.66 -58.36 -12.32
CA LEU A 22 -83.87 -58.96 -13.42
C LEU A 22 -84.21 -58.36 -14.81
N GLN A 23 -85.45 -57.91 -15.02
CA GLN A 23 -85.83 -57.21 -16.25
C GLN A 23 -85.24 -55.80 -16.32
N GLU A 24 -85.21 -55.07 -15.20
CA GLU A 24 -84.61 -53.74 -15.12
C GLU A 24 -83.08 -53.75 -15.33
N THR A 25 -82.39 -54.75 -14.77
CA THR A 25 -80.93 -54.91 -14.95
C THR A 25 -80.55 -55.23 -16.40
N THR A 26 -81.36 -56.05 -17.10
CA THR A 26 -81.11 -56.41 -18.51
C THR A 26 -81.28 -55.21 -19.46
N ILE A 27 -82.20 -54.28 -19.15
CA ILE A 27 -82.40 -53.03 -19.92
C ILE A 27 -81.21 -52.08 -19.72
N LEU A 28 -80.68 -51.99 -18.50
CA LEU A 28 -79.47 -51.19 -18.20
C LEU A 28 -78.22 -51.73 -18.92
N GLU A 29 -78.03 -53.05 -18.97
CA GLU A 29 -76.87 -53.65 -19.65
C GLU A 29 -76.85 -53.37 -21.17
N ASN A 30 -78.00 -53.42 -21.82
CA ASN A 30 -78.11 -53.14 -23.26
C ASN A 30 -77.88 -51.66 -23.58
N PHE A 31 -78.28 -50.74 -22.70
CA PHE A 31 -77.98 -49.31 -22.82
C PHE A 31 -76.47 -49.04 -22.70
N ASN A 32 -75.82 -49.65 -21.70
CA ASN A 32 -74.38 -49.51 -21.47
C ASN A 32 -73.53 -50.06 -22.64
N LYS A 33 -73.95 -51.16 -23.30
CA LYS A 33 -73.23 -51.72 -24.46
C LYS A 33 -73.21 -50.77 -25.66
N ASN A 34 -74.30 -50.03 -25.91
CA ASN A 34 -74.37 -49.05 -27.00
C ASN A 34 -73.50 -47.81 -26.73
N GLU A 35 -73.48 -47.29 -25.51
CA GLU A 35 -72.59 -46.18 -25.12
C GLU A 35 -71.11 -46.57 -25.25
N ILE A 36 -70.74 -47.78 -24.81
CA ILE A 36 -69.36 -48.27 -24.94
C ILE A 36 -68.93 -48.36 -26.42
N GLN A 37 -69.83 -48.75 -27.32
CA GLN A 37 -69.53 -48.83 -28.75
C GLN A 37 -69.34 -47.43 -29.39
N GLN A 38 -70.12 -46.44 -28.97
CA GLN A 38 -69.92 -45.04 -29.38
C GLN A 38 -68.61 -44.46 -28.85
N LEU A 39 -68.27 -44.73 -27.57
CA LEU A 39 -67.01 -44.31 -26.97
C LEU A 39 -65.79 -44.95 -27.65
N ARG A 40 -65.89 -46.22 -28.08
CA ARG A 40 -64.82 -46.89 -28.85
C ARG A 40 -64.59 -46.26 -30.22
N LYS A 41 -65.66 -45.89 -30.95
CA LYS A 41 -65.54 -45.14 -32.21
C LYS A 41 -64.91 -43.76 -32.00
N LYS A 42 -65.31 -43.04 -30.95
CA LYS A 42 -64.76 -41.72 -30.59
C LYS A 42 -63.27 -41.79 -30.20
N LYS A 43 -62.87 -42.85 -29.47
CA LYS A 43 -61.46 -43.13 -29.11
C LYS A 43 -60.59 -43.50 -30.31
N SER A 44 -61.14 -44.21 -31.30
CA SER A 44 -60.44 -44.52 -32.56
C SER A 44 -60.19 -43.24 -33.38
N LYS A 45 -61.22 -42.39 -33.53
CA LYS A 45 -61.11 -41.11 -34.24
C LYS A 45 -60.05 -40.17 -33.63
N ARG A 46 -60.07 -40.00 -32.29
CA ARG A 46 -59.05 -39.22 -31.56
C ARG A 46 -57.63 -39.77 -31.70
N ARG A 47 -57.48 -41.10 -31.84
CA ARG A 47 -56.17 -41.74 -32.00
C ARG A 47 -55.57 -41.47 -33.38
N ASN A 48 -56.40 -41.48 -34.43
CA ASN A 48 -55.96 -41.10 -35.78
C ASN A 48 -55.64 -39.60 -35.88
N GLU A 49 -56.44 -38.72 -35.28
CA GLU A 49 -56.17 -37.27 -35.23
C GLU A 49 -54.84 -36.97 -34.50
N MET A 50 -54.55 -37.68 -33.41
CA MET A 50 -53.27 -37.57 -32.69
C MET A 50 -52.08 -38.06 -33.52
N TYR A 51 -52.25 -39.12 -34.33
CA TYR A 51 -51.18 -39.65 -35.17
C TYR A 51 -50.83 -38.70 -36.33
N VAL A 52 -51.85 -38.10 -36.96
CA VAL A 52 -51.68 -37.08 -38.02
C VAL A 52 -51.01 -35.82 -37.46
N SER A 53 -51.46 -35.32 -36.30
CA SER A 53 -50.84 -34.14 -35.66
C SER A 53 -49.39 -34.39 -35.21
N ARG A 54 -49.03 -35.64 -34.84
CA ARG A 54 -47.66 -36.01 -34.49
C ARG A 54 -46.74 -36.09 -35.70
N GLN A 55 -47.24 -36.55 -36.86
CA GLN A 55 -46.48 -36.51 -38.12
C GLN A 55 -46.28 -35.08 -38.63
N GLU A 56 -47.28 -34.21 -38.49
CA GLU A 56 -47.15 -32.79 -38.83
C GLU A 56 -46.15 -32.06 -37.93
N ASN A 57 -46.09 -32.36 -36.62
CA ASN A 57 -45.12 -31.77 -35.71
C ASN A 57 -43.68 -32.26 -35.93
N VAL A 58 -43.49 -33.52 -36.35
CA VAL A 58 -42.16 -34.02 -36.73
C VAL A 58 -41.67 -33.37 -38.02
N ASN A 59 -42.56 -33.17 -39.01
CA ASN A 59 -42.21 -32.45 -40.24
C ASN A 59 -41.96 -30.94 -40.00
N LYS A 60 -42.72 -30.30 -39.12
CA LYS A 60 -42.48 -28.90 -38.71
C LYS A 60 -41.18 -28.73 -37.92
N ASN A 61 -40.81 -29.68 -37.06
CA ASN A 61 -39.53 -29.66 -36.34
C ASN A 61 -38.33 -29.84 -37.29
N ASN A 62 -38.44 -30.73 -38.29
CA ASN A 62 -37.38 -30.93 -39.27
C ASN A 62 -37.20 -29.73 -40.22
N GLN A 63 -38.28 -28.99 -40.55
CA GLN A 63 -38.19 -27.74 -41.33
C GLN A 63 -37.67 -26.56 -40.48
N ASN A 64 -38.02 -26.48 -39.20
CA ASN A 64 -37.50 -25.41 -38.32
C ASN A 64 -36.02 -25.57 -37.96
N GLN A 65 -35.49 -26.80 -37.89
CA GLN A 65 -34.06 -27.03 -37.63
C GLN A 65 -33.13 -26.68 -38.81
N GLN A 66 -33.64 -26.60 -40.05
CA GLN A 66 -32.85 -26.19 -41.23
C GLN A 66 -32.91 -24.68 -41.52
N LEU A 67 -34.01 -23.99 -41.17
CA LEU A 67 -34.15 -22.55 -41.39
C LEU A 67 -33.46 -21.68 -40.33
N VAL A 68 -33.43 -22.12 -39.07
CA VAL A 68 -32.76 -21.35 -37.98
C VAL A 68 -31.24 -21.34 -38.16
N ASN A 69 -30.64 -22.45 -38.60
CA ASN A 69 -29.18 -22.52 -38.79
C ASN A 69 -28.67 -21.79 -40.06
N GLN A 70 -29.45 -21.65 -41.13
CA GLN A 70 -28.96 -20.95 -42.32
C GLN A 70 -28.97 -19.43 -42.18
N GLN A 71 -29.98 -18.85 -41.52
CA GLN A 71 -30.04 -17.40 -41.29
C GLN A 71 -28.97 -16.95 -40.28
N GLU A 72 -28.75 -17.73 -39.21
CA GLU A 72 -27.71 -17.44 -38.21
C GLU A 72 -26.31 -17.64 -38.78
N ILE A 73 -26.05 -18.69 -39.57
CA ILE A 73 -24.74 -18.88 -40.22
C ILE A 73 -24.47 -17.78 -41.26
N VAL A 74 -25.47 -17.32 -42.03
CA VAL A 74 -25.29 -16.23 -43.01
C VAL A 74 -25.09 -14.88 -42.32
N ASN A 75 -25.83 -14.59 -41.23
CA ASN A 75 -25.65 -13.35 -40.48
C ASN A 75 -24.29 -13.33 -39.74
N THR A 76 -23.93 -14.45 -39.11
CA THR A 76 -22.63 -14.59 -38.43
C THR A 76 -21.47 -14.56 -39.44
N ASN A 77 -21.61 -15.16 -40.64
CA ASN A 77 -20.60 -15.06 -41.70
C ASN A 77 -20.51 -13.66 -42.31
N ASN A 78 -21.61 -12.92 -42.42
CA ASN A 78 -21.61 -11.53 -42.86
C ASN A 78 -20.98 -10.60 -41.82
N GLU A 79 -21.16 -10.85 -40.52
CA GLU A 79 -20.45 -10.16 -39.44
C GLU A 79 -18.95 -10.53 -39.43
N ILE A 80 -18.60 -11.81 -39.58
CA ILE A 80 -17.21 -12.29 -39.71
C ILE A 80 -16.51 -11.73 -40.96
N GLN A 81 -17.23 -11.41 -42.03
CA GLN A 81 -16.68 -10.72 -43.21
C GLN A 81 -16.55 -9.19 -43.06
N ARG A 82 -17.31 -8.56 -42.15
CA ARG A 82 -17.19 -7.12 -41.83
C ARG A 82 -16.11 -6.85 -40.77
N LEU A 83 -15.92 -7.79 -39.85
CA LEU A 83 -14.94 -7.72 -38.76
C LEU A 83 -13.49 -7.43 -39.20
N PRO A 84 -12.97 -7.94 -40.33
CA PRO A 84 -11.62 -7.59 -40.80
C PRO A 84 -11.52 -6.13 -41.26
N GLY A 85 -12.57 -5.58 -41.87
CA GLY A 85 -12.61 -4.18 -42.32
C GLY A 85 -12.75 -3.20 -41.16
N GLU A 86 -13.59 -3.52 -40.18
CA GLU A 86 -13.76 -2.74 -38.95
C GLU A 86 -12.52 -2.84 -38.05
N ASN A 87 -11.93 -4.03 -37.88
CA ASN A 87 -10.65 -4.16 -37.18
C ASN A 87 -9.52 -3.44 -37.93
N LEU A 88 -9.52 -3.39 -39.27
CA LEU A 88 -8.53 -2.61 -40.02
C LEU A 88 -8.72 -1.11 -39.78
N ASN A 89 -9.97 -0.61 -39.78
CA ASN A 89 -10.27 0.78 -39.47
C ASN A 89 -9.92 1.14 -38.03
N ILE A 90 -10.30 0.33 -37.05
CA ILE A 90 -9.98 0.54 -35.64
C ILE A 90 -8.46 0.45 -35.43
N ASN A 91 -7.76 -0.48 -36.08
CA ASN A 91 -6.31 -0.56 -36.00
C ASN A 91 -5.63 0.64 -36.67
N ASN A 92 -6.18 1.18 -37.76
CA ASN A 92 -5.71 2.40 -38.40
C ASN A 92 -5.95 3.62 -37.50
N GLU A 93 -7.09 3.71 -36.84
CA GLU A 93 -7.44 4.78 -35.90
C GLU A 93 -6.57 4.70 -34.63
N ILE A 94 -6.32 3.50 -34.10
CA ILE A 94 -5.36 3.26 -33.02
C ILE A 94 -3.94 3.64 -33.48
N LEU A 95 -3.56 3.36 -34.73
CA LEU A 95 -2.25 3.73 -35.26
C LEU A 95 -2.12 5.25 -35.41
N GLU A 96 -3.18 5.95 -35.83
CA GLU A 96 -3.25 7.41 -35.88
C GLU A 96 -3.18 8.03 -34.49
N LEU A 97 -3.98 7.56 -33.54
CA LEU A 97 -3.94 8.00 -32.14
C LEU A 97 -2.58 7.73 -31.49
N ARG A 98 -1.93 6.61 -31.81
CA ARG A 98 -0.55 6.32 -31.36
C ARG A 98 0.46 7.26 -32.00
N ARG A 99 0.31 7.62 -33.28
CA ARG A 99 1.14 8.62 -33.95
C ARG A 99 0.94 10.01 -33.35
N GLU A 100 -0.30 10.40 -33.06
CA GLU A 100 -0.62 11.65 -32.39
C GLU A 100 -0.06 11.69 -30.97
N ASN A 101 -0.20 10.62 -30.18
CA ASN A 101 0.40 10.53 -28.85
C ASN A 101 1.93 10.56 -28.90
N ALA A 102 2.55 9.92 -29.89
CA ALA A 102 3.99 10.00 -30.10
C ALA A 102 4.43 11.42 -30.49
N ASN A 103 3.65 12.11 -31.33
CA ASN A 103 3.90 13.50 -31.72
C ASN A 103 3.68 14.48 -30.56
N MET A 104 2.65 14.27 -29.75
CA MET A 104 2.37 15.00 -28.51
C MET A 104 3.48 14.77 -27.49
N SER A 105 3.92 13.53 -27.29
CA SER A 105 5.04 13.21 -26.41
C SER A 105 6.33 13.86 -26.88
N ARG A 106 6.61 13.86 -28.20
CA ARG A 106 7.75 14.58 -28.79
C ARG A 106 7.63 16.09 -28.63
N ARG A 107 6.43 16.68 -28.76
CA ARG A 107 6.20 18.11 -28.50
C ARG A 107 6.38 18.44 -27.03
N ASN A 108 5.82 17.65 -26.13
CA ASN A 108 5.98 17.81 -24.68
C ASN A 108 7.44 17.66 -24.26
N GLN A 109 8.17 16.72 -24.86
CA GLN A 109 9.58 16.53 -24.61
C GLN A 109 10.41 17.70 -25.15
N LYS A 110 10.12 18.20 -26.37
CA LYS A 110 10.72 19.43 -26.89
C LYS A 110 10.42 20.66 -26.03
N VAL A 111 9.20 20.79 -25.53
CA VAL A 111 8.80 21.89 -24.63
C VAL A 111 9.53 21.74 -23.29
N HIS A 112 9.66 20.52 -22.75
CA HIS A 112 10.42 20.26 -21.54
C HIS A 112 11.92 20.53 -21.71
N ASP A 113 12.51 20.12 -22.83
CA ASP A 113 13.91 20.36 -23.16
C ASP A 113 14.14 21.85 -23.38
N HIS A 114 13.22 22.56 -24.06
CA HIS A 114 13.29 24.01 -24.26
C HIS A 114 13.16 24.77 -22.94
N LEU A 115 12.19 24.41 -22.09
CA LEU A 115 12.06 24.97 -20.74
C LEU A 115 13.28 24.65 -19.89
N ARG A 116 13.86 23.47 -20.01
CA ARG A 116 15.08 23.09 -19.29
C ARG A 116 16.27 23.93 -19.73
N ILE A 117 16.47 24.11 -21.04
CA ILE A 117 17.52 24.95 -21.62
C ILE A 117 17.30 26.41 -21.25
N GLU A 118 16.07 26.93 -21.30
CA GLU A 118 15.76 28.32 -20.92
C GLU A 118 15.95 28.54 -19.41
N ILE A 119 15.63 27.53 -18.58
CA ILE A 119 15.94 27.52 -17.14
C ILE A 119 17.45 27.42 -16.91
N GLU A 120 18.20 26.62 -17.67
CA GLU A 120 19.67 26.49 -17.61
C GLU A 120 20.38 27.77 -18.06
N GLN A 121 19.92 28.42 -19.13
CA GLN A 121 20.43 29.70 -19.60
C GLN A 121 20.14 30.83 -18.60
N ARG A 122 18.91 30.92 -18.07
CA ARG A 122 18.62 31.85 -16.95
C ARG A 122 19.42 31.52 -15.68
N LYS A 123 19.80 30.25 -15.46
CA LYS A 123 20.62 29.83 -14.31
C LYS A 123 22.06 30.30 -14.44
N GLU A 124 22.67 30.21 -15.63
CA GLU A 124 24.03 30.71 -15.89
C GLU A 124 24.10 32.23 -15.71
N ASP A 125 23.16 32.99 -16.30
CA ASP A 125 23.11 34.46 -16.17
C ASP A 125 22.97 34.97 -14.72
N THR A 126 22.34 34.17 -13.83
CA THR A 126 22.14 34.58 -12.43
C THR A 126 23.37 34.30 -11.55
N ILE A 127 24.14 33.25 -11.82
CA ILE A 127 25.34 32.88 -11.03
C ILE A 127 26.43 33.95 -11.21
N PHE A 128 26.64 34.42 -12.44
CA PHE A 128 27.64 35.44 -12.76
C PHE A 128 27.30 36.84 -12.23
N SER A 129 26.06 37.11 -11.81
CA SER A 129 25.65 38.41 -11.27
C SER A 129 26.18 38.71 -9.85
N PHE A 130 26.61 37.68 -9.10
CA PHE A 130 27.14 37.81 -7.74
C PHE A 130 28.65 37.57 -7.65
N CYS A 131 29.30 37.36 -8.80
CA CYS A 131 30.74 37.26 -8.91
C CYS A 131 31.33 38.66 -9.08
N GLU A 132 31.96 39.18 -8.02
CA GLU A 132 32.71 40.44 -8.08
C GLU A 132 34.04 40.24 -8.84
N GLY A 133 34.52 41.30 -9.48
CA GLY A 133 35.75 41.27 -10.28
C GLY A 133 36.97 40.83 -9.44
N ARG A 134 37.95 40.20 -10.10
CA ARG A 134 39.22 39.79 -9.47
C ARG A 134 39.88 40.98 -8.76
N GLY A 135 40.39 40.74 -7.55
CA GLY A 135 41.11 41.74 -6.75
C GLY A 135 40.22 42.65 -5.88
N SER A 136 38.91 42.40 -5.80
CA SER A 136 37.97 43.14 -4.94
C SER A 136 38.12 42.86 -3.44
N VAL A 137 38.81 41.77 -3.07
CA VAL A 137 38.99 41.32 -1.68
C VAL A 137 40.48 41.16 -1.40
N ILE A 138 40.98 41.84 -0.37
CA ILE A 138 42.36 41.69 0.11
C ILE A 138 42.37 40.67 1.24
N VAL A 139 42.97 39.50 1.03
CA VAL A 139 43.01 38.41 2.03
C VAL A 139 44.26 38.55 2.92
N SER A 140 44.06 38.56 4.24
CA SER A 140 45.14 38.56 5.23
C SER A 140 45.77 37.16 5.39
N LYS A 141 46.97 37.10 5.98
CA LYS A 141 47.60 35.84 6.41
C LYS A 141 46.99 35.26 7.69
N GLU A 142 46.14 36.03 8.37
CA GLU A 142 45.49 35.62 9.62
C GLU A 142 44.36 34.64 9.35
N ILE A 143 44.44 33.47 10.00
CA ILE A 143 43.50 32.36 9.82
C ILE A 143 42.49 32.37 10.97
N LEU A 144 41.21 32.48 10.64
CA LEU A 144 40.09 32.35 11.58
C LEU A 144 39.74 30.89 11.87
N GLY A 145 39.95 30.00 10.90
CA GLY A 145 39.68 28.58 11.05
C GLY A 145 40.09 27.75 9.84
N ARG A 146 40.32 26.45 10.08
CA ARG A 146 40.56 25.45 9.03
C ARG A 146 39.50 24.37 9.15
N GLY A 147 38.85 24.02 8.04
CA GLY A 147 37.84 22.96 7.97
C GLY A 147 38.11 22.00 6.81
N GLY A 148 37.27 20.96 6.69
CA GLY A 148 37.38 19.96 5.61
C GLY A 148 37.14 20.50 4.20
N TRP A 149 36.62 21.72 4.08
CA TRP A 149 36.23 22.37 2.83
C TRP A 149 37.17 23.51 2.42
N GLY A 150 38.14 23.88 3.25
CA GLY A 150 38.99 25.03 2.99
C GLY A 150 39.47 25.77 4.24
N THR A 151 40.14 26.90 4.01
CA THR A 151 40.66 27.77 5.07
C THR A 151 39.91 29.10 5.06
N VAL A 152 39.55 29.58 6.25
CA VAL A 152 38.89 30.87 6.44
C VAL A 152 39.90 31.89 6.96
N TYR A 153 40.02 33.00 6.25
CA TYR A 153 40.92 34.11 6.57
C TYR A 153 40.12 35.37 6.91
N ILE A 154 40.78 36.29 7.60
CA ILE A 154 40.31 37.68 7.65
C ILE A 154 40.64 38.33 6.30
N GLY A 155 39.70 39.07 5.74
CA GLY A 155 39.95 39.92 4.58
C GLY A 155 39.41 41.33 4.76
N ASP A 156 39.75 42.19 3.81
CA ASP A 156 39.17 43.53 3.65
C ASP A 156 38.40 43.56 2.33
N PHE A 157 37.12 43.92 2.41
CA PHE A 157 36.26 44.11 1.24
C PHE A 157 35.80 45.57 1.21
N TYR A 158 36.46 46.40 0.41
CA TYR A 158 36.25 47.86 0.35
C TYR A 158 36.37 48.60 1.71
N GLY A 159 37.21 48.09 2.62
CA GLY A 159 37.50 48.69 3.94
C GLY A 159 36.96 47.92 5.15
N PRO A 160 35.69 47.48 5.16
CA PRO A 160 35.19 46.59 6.21
C PRO A 160 35.93 45.24 6.28
N LYS A 161 36.18 44.78 7.51
CA LYS A 161 36.70 43.45 7.78
C LYS A 161 35.63 42.39 7.50
N VAL A 162 36.02 41.37 6.74
CA VAL A 162 35.17 40.26 6.30
C VAL A 162 35.84 38.92 6.59
N ALA A 163 35.03 37.86 6.61
CA ALA A 163 35.54 36.49 6.62
C ALA A 163 35.57 35.96 5.18
N VAL A 164 36.72 35.47 4.75
CA VAL A 164 36.98 34.98 3.40
C VAL A 164 37.31 33.49 3.46
N LYS A 165 36.42 32.66 2.91
CA LYS A 165 36.61 31.20 2.84
C LYS A 165 37.22 30.85 1.47
N GLU A 166 38.43 30.33 1.49
CA GLU A 166 39.15 29.85 0.30
C GLU A 166 39.04 28.33 0.19
N PHE A 167 38.61 27.85 -0.97
CA PHE A 167 38.52 26.42 -1.31
C PHE A 167 39.79 25.97 -2.05
N GLN A 168 40.35 24.81 -1.70
CA GLN A 168 41.60 24.28 -2.29
C GLN A 168 41.37 23.47 -3.58
N GLU A 169 42.37 23.48 -4.47
CA GLU A 169 42.42 22.99 -5.87
C GLU A 169 42.01 21.52 -6.18
N ILE A 170 41.75 20.65 -5.19
CA ILE A 170 41.63 19.19 -5.44
C ILE A 170 40.29 18.72 -6.04
N ILE A 171 39.35 19.61 -6.40
CA ILE A 171 38.02 19.17 -6.87
C ILE A 171 37.54 19.95 -8.10
N LEU A 172 38.35 19.99 -9.17
CA LEU A 172 37.90 20.42 -10.51
C LEU A 172 37.17 19.29 -11.25
N SER A 173 36.05 18.82 -10.68
CA SER A 173 35.06 18.08 -11.45
C SER A 173 33.96 19.07 -11.89
N PRO A 174 33.43 18.98 -13.12
CA PRO A 174 32.23 19.71 -13.54
C PRO A 174 31.06 19.54 -12.55
N HIS A 175 31.07 18.43 -11.79
CA HIS A 175 30.12 18.18 -10.72
C HIS A 175 30.23 19.15 -9.53
N TYR A 176 31.44 19.61 -9.20
CA TYR A 176 31.69 20.48 -8.04
C TYR A 176 31.30 21.94 -8.33
N GLU A 177 31.54 22.43 -9.55
CA GLU A 177 31.06 23.75 -10.00
C GLU A 177 29.54 23.85 -9.91
N GLU A 178 28.81 22.80 -10.30
CA GLU A 178 27.35 22.75 -10.21
C GLU A 178 26.87 22.81 -8.74
N ILE A 179 27.59 22.15 -7.83
CA ILE A 179 27.26 22.11 -6.40
C ILE A 179 27.57 23.46 -5.74
N LEU A 180 28.73 24.03 -6.02
CA LEU A 180 29.20 25.30 -5.46
C LEU A 180 28.34 26.47 -5.97
N GLY A 181 27.96 26.45 -7.24
CA GLY A 181 27.00 27.41 -7.81
C GLY A 181 25.63 27.37 -7.11
N ARG A 182 25.17 26.20 -6.65
CA ARG A 182 23.95 26.10 -5.84
C ARG A 182 24.13 26.72 -4.46
N GLU A 183 25.27 26.52 -3.81
CA GLU A 183 25.58 27.08 -2.49
C GLU A 183 25.55 28.62 -2.53
N ILE A 184 26.27 29.22 -3.49
CA ILE A 184 26.30 30.67 -3.71
C ILE A 184 24.89 31.21 -4.01
N LYS A 185 24.10 30.48 -4.80
CA LYS A 185 22.73 30.86 -5.14
C LYS A 185 21.80 30.86 -3.93
N ILE A 186 21.87 29.84 -3.06
CA ILE A 186 21.06 29.80 -1.85
C ILE A 186 21.50 30.90 -0.89
N ALA A 187 22.81 31.06 -0.70
CA ALA A 187 23.40 32.05 0.20
C ALA A 187 23.02 33.48 -0.19
N SER A 188 23.12 33.83 -1.48
CA SER A 188 22.78 35.15 -2.03
C SER A 188 21.30 35.53 -1.89
N GLN A 189 20.39 34.55 -1.87
CA GLN A 189 18.94 34.77 -1.75
C GLN A 189 18.42 34.81 -0.30
N CYS A 190 19.32 34.62 0.67
CA CYS A 190 18.98 34.58 2.08
C CYS A 190 19.50 35.84 2.79
N ARG A 191 18.57 36.69 3.28
CA ARG A 191 18.86 37.86 4.10
C ARG A 191 18.00 37.80 5.35
N HIS A 192 18.63 37.55 6.49
CA HIS A 192 17.94 37.43 7.77
C HIS A 192 18.90 37.81 8.92
N PRO A 193 18.46 38.52 9.97
CA PRO A 193 19.32 38.92 11.09
C PRO A 193 20.01 37.73 11.77
N ASN A 194 19.40 36.55 11.77
CA ASN A 194 19.95 35.32 12.38
C ASN A 194 20.58 34.33 11.40
N LEU A 195 20.84 34.74 10.16
CA LEU A 195 21.69 34.00 9.22
C LEU A 195 22.99 34.76 9.00
N LEU A 196 24.08 34.03 8.76
CA LEU A 196 25.34 34.63 8.35
C LEU A 196 25.15 35.35 7.01
N GLN A 197 25.55 36.61 6.94
CA GLN A 197 25.32 37.39 5.73
C GLN A 197 26.38 37.05 4.68
N PHE A 198 25.94 36.42 3.58
CA PHE A 198 26.71 36.34 2.35
C PHE A 198 26.84 37.73 1.73
N ILE A 199 28.06 38.08 1.31
CA ILE A 199 28.37 39.37 0.68
C ILE A 199 28.53 39.15 -0.83
N CYS A 200 29.53 38.38 -1.23
CA CYS A 200 29.81 38.06 -2.62
C CYS A 200 30.63 36.76 -2.74
N ALA A 201 30.76 36.27 -3.96
CA ALA A 201 31.78 35.29 -4.34
C ALA A 201 32.76 35.96 -5.30
N THR A 202 34.03 35.57 -5.27
CA THR A 202 35.05 36.06 -6.20
C THR A 202 36.13 35.00 -6.40
N GLU A 203 37.11 35.26 -7.24
CA GLU A 203 38.26 34.37 -7.46
C GLU A 203 39.55 35.08 -7.05
N ASN A 204 40.50 34.33 -6.50
CA ASN A 204 41.86 34.83 -6.29
C ASN A 204 42.69 34.73 -7.58
N ASP A 205 43.94 35.22 -7.54
CA ASP A 205 44.86 35.19 -8.68
C ASP A 205 45.21 33.76 -9.16
N GLN A 206 45.00 32.76 -8.30
CA GLN A 206 45.22 31.34 -8.57
C GLN A 206 43.94 30.62 -9.05
N HIS A 207 42.88 31.35 -9.40
CA HIS A 207 41.58 30.80 -9.80
C HIS A 207 40.86 30.00 -8.69
N HIS A 208 41.28 30.10 -7.43
CA HIS A 208 40.51 29.55 -6.31
C HIS A 208 39.29 30.42 -6.05
N LEU A 209 38.13 29.79 -5.88
CA LEU A 209 36.93 30.49 -5.46
C LEU A 209 37.05 30.93 -4.00
N LEU A 210 36.66 32.17 -3.76
CA LEU A 210 36.52 32.80 -2.46
C LEU A 210 35.04 33.11 -2.19
N ILE A 211 34.53 32.66 -1.04
CA ILE A 211 33.23 33.08 -0.51
C ILE A 211 33.44 34.13 0.58
N VAL A 212 32.83 35.30 0.41
CA VAL A 212 32.97 36.44 1.32
C VAL A 212 31.71 36.59 2.17
N THR A 213 31.89 36.63 3.48
CA THR A 213 30.80 36.75 4.45
C THR A 213 31.10 37.78 5.53
N LYS A 214 30.07 38.18 6.26
CA LYS A 214 30.26 39.05 7.43
C LYS A 214 31.17 38.38 8.46
N LEU A 215 32.16 39.13 8.97
CA LEU A 215 33.02 38.68 10.06
C LEU A 215 32.23 38.58 11.39
N MET A 216 32.48 37.50 12.13
CA MET A 216 31.89 37.21 13.44
C MET A 216 33.01 36.93 14.44
N ASP A 217 32.80 37.17 15.74
CA ASP A 217 33.88 37.12 16.73
C ASP A 217 34.34 35.69 17.03
N MET A 218 33.41 34.75 17.14
CA MET A 218 33.72 33.34 17.42
C MET A 218 32.55 32.40 17.08
N THR A 219 32.80 31.10 17.14
CA THR A 219 31.75 30.06 17.06
C THR A 219 31.20 29.75 18.45
N LEU A 220 29.98 29.21 18.52
CA LEU A 220 29.42 28.68 19.75
C LEU A 220 30.29 27.55 20.33
N ARG A 221 30.93 26.73 19.47
CA ARG A 221 31.87 25.70 19.90
C ARG A 221 33.04 26.29 20.69
N THR A 222 33.69 27.32 20.16
CA THR A 222 34.83 27.99 20.81
C THR A 222 34.42 28.57 22.17
N LEU A 223 33.24 29.18 22.24
CA LEU A 223 32.70 29.70 23.51
C LEU A 223 32.46 28.58 24.53
N LEU A 224 31.83 27.48 24.12
CA LEU A 224 31.58 26.32 24.99
C LEU A 224 32.88 25.68 25.49
N GLU A 225 33.90 25.58 24.63
CA GLU A 225 35.22 25.07 25.01
C GLU A 225 35.97 26.00 25.98
N GLN A 226 35.84 27.32 25.83
CA GLN A 226 36.38 28.28 26.77
C GLN A 226 35.72 28.14 28.15
N ARG A 227 34.39 28.12 28.17
CA ARG A 227 33.57 27.96 29.39
C ARG A 227 33.86 26.65 30.11
N ALA A 228 33.99 25.55 29.37
CA ALA A 228 34.37 24.25 29.92
C ALA A 228 35.77 24.27 30.58
N ARG A 229 36.76 24.92 29.96
CA ARG A 229 38.11 25.09 30.54
C ARG A 229 38.10 25.94 31.80
N GLU A 230 37.30 27.00 31.82
CA GLU A 230 37.14 27.90 32.97
C GLU A 230 36.23 27.34 34.06
N LYS A 231 35.59 26.17 33.85
CA LYS A 231 34.54 25.60 34.71
C LYS A 231 33.40 26.58 34.99
N SER A 232 33.14 27.50 34.07
CA SER A 232 32.00 28.41 34.10
C SER A 232 30.92 27.85 33.18
N GLY A 233 29.70 27.63 33.69
CA GLY A 233 28.57 27.20 32.86
C GLY A 233 28.05 28.35 31.98
N MET A 234 27.17 28.05 31.02
CA MET A 234 26.42 29.09 30.33
C MET A 234 25.23 29.56 31.18
N GLU A 235 24.96 30.86 31.19
CA GLU A 235 23.78 31.41 31.84
C GLU A 235 22.52 31.07 31.04
N TYR A 236 21.40 30.80 31.74
CA TYR A 236 20.14 30.44 31.08
C TYR A 236 19.65 31.50 30.08
N GLN A 237 19.85 32.79 30.37
CA GLN A 237 19.47 33.87 29.45
C GLN A 237 20.26 33.84 28.14
N GLU A 238 21.56 33.51 28.23
CA GLU A 238 22.44 33.37 27.08
C GLU A 238 22.02 32.19 26.21
N ILE A 239 21.76 31.03 26.84
CA ILE A 239 21.22 29.83 26.17
C ILE A 239 19.92 30.17 25.44
N LYS A 240 18.96 30.78 26.13
CA LYS A 240 17.65 31.15 25.57
C LYS A 240 17.79 32.10 24.39
N SER A 241 18.67 33.10 24.49
CA SER A 241 18.89 34.08 23.40
C SER A 241 19.49 33.40 22.16
N ILE A 242 20.51 32.56 22.35
CA ILE A 242 21.16 31.83 21.24
C ILE A 242 20.17 30.88 20.57
N SER A 243 19.43 30.07 21.35
CA SER A 243 18.44 29.13 20.82
C SER A 243 17.32 29.82 20.04
N LEU A 244 16.83 30.97 20.54
CA LEU A 244 15.80 31.74 19.86
C LEU A 244 16.29 32.31 18.52
N ASP A 245 17.51 32.85 18.51
CA ASP A 245 18.13 33.37 17.29
C ASP A 245 18.31 32.25 16.24
N VAL A 246 18.82 31.09 16.63
CA VAL A 246 18.95 29.91 15.74
C VAL A 246 17.59 29.48 15.20
N ALA A 247 16.57 29.35 16.07
CA ALA A 247 15.22 28.96 15.67
C ALA A 247 14.60 29.93 14.65
N ARG A 248 14.79 31.24 14.83
CA ARG A 248 14.34 32.27 13.88
C ARG A 248 15.03 32.14 12.52
N GLY A 249 16.34 31.89 12.52
CA GLY A 249 17.11 31.65 11.29
C GLY A 249 16.60 30.43 10.51
N LEU A 250 16.37 29.31 11.21
CA LEU A 250 15.85 28.08 10.61
C LEU A 250 14.41 28.24 10.10
N ASN A 251 13.53 28.90 10.87
CA ASN A 251 12.16 29.16 10.45
C ASN A 251 12.10 29.99 9.15
N TYR A 252 12.98 30.99 9.02
CA TYR A 252 13.10 31.77 7.79
C TYR A 252 13.48 30.89 6.58
N LEU A 253 14.44 29.98 6.74
CA LEU A 253 14.85 29.06 5.67
C LEU A 253 13.72 28.09 5.29
N HIS A 254 13.03 27.53 6.28
CA HIS A 254 11.92 26.59 6.06
C HIS A 254 10.69 27.26 5.42
N SER A 255 10.52 28.57 5.61
CA SER A 255 9.37 29.31 5.07
C SER A 255 9.57 29.77 3.61
N LYS A 256 10.73 29.53 3.00
CA LYS A 256 11.00 29.89 1.60
C LYS A 256 10.11 29.09 0.64
N LYS A 257 9.60 29.77 -0.39
CA LYS A 257 8.80 29.20 -1.50
C LYS A 257 9.51 29.44 -2.83
N PRO A 258 9.34 28.57 -3.84
CA PRO A 258 8.47 27.39 -3.88
C PRO A 258 9.01 26.18 -3.09
N SER A 259 10.31 26.16 -2.79
CA SER A 259 10.96 25.05 -2.09
C SER A 259 11.59 25.52 -0.77
N PRO A 260 11.19 24.95 0.38
CA PRO A 260 11.85 25.17 1.66
C PRO A 260 13.33 24.80 1.63
N VAL A 261 14.18 25.58 2.31
CA VAL A 261 15.62 25.28 2.46
C VAL A 261 15.84 24.61 3.81
N ILE A 262 16.26 23.35 3.82
CA ILE A 262 16.54 22.60 5.06
C ILE A 262 18.04 22.57 5.30
N HIS A 263 18.52 23.13 6.41
CA HIS A 263 19.96 23.31 6.65
C HIS A 263 20.76 22.01 6.76
N ARG A 264 20.25 21.02 7.51
CA ARG A 264 20.83 19.66 7.72
C ARG A 264 22.18 19.55 8.45
N ASP A 265 22.82 20.64 8.83
CA ASP A 265 24.09 20.61 9.58
C ASP A 265 24.14 21.70 10.65
N VAL A 266 23.13 21.73 11.52
CA VAL A 266 23.08 22.68 12.63
C VAL A 266 23.95 22.12 13.75
N SER A 267 25.19 22.61 13.85
CA SER A 267 26.15 22.24 14.90
C SER A 267 26.68 23.47 15.62
N SER A 268 27.31 23.29 16.80
CA SER A 268 27.95 24.39 17.53
C SER A 268 29.07 25.09 16.73
N ALA A 269 29.63 24.45 15.71
CA ALA A 269 30.63 25.06 14.81
C ALA A 269 29.99 26.00 13.78
N ASN A 270 28.74 25.72 13.38
CA ASN A 270 28.00 26.48 12.36
C ASN A 270 27.06 27.54 12.97
N VAL A 271 27.19 27.78 14.27
CA VAL A 271 26.53 28.90 14.97
C VAL A 271 27.59 29.93 15.34
N LEU A 272 27.60 31.04 14.63
CA LEU A 272 28.53 32.14 14.82
C LEU A 272 27.93 33.20 15.75
N LEU A 273 28.77 33.73 16.64
CA LEU A 273 28.38 34.64 17.69
C LEU A 273 28.98 36.02 17.47
N TRP A 274 28.14 37.03 17.69
CA TRP A 274 28.59 38.41 17.82
C TRP A 274 28.59 38.77 19.30
N ILE A 275 29.76 39.16 19.80
CA ILE A 275 30.05 39.45 21.20
C ILE A 275 30.22 40.96 21.36
N GLU A 276 29.56 41.53 22.34
CA GLU A 276 29.73 42.94 22.70
C GLU A 276 29.80 43.05 24.21
N ASN A 277 30.81 43.76 24.72
CA ASN A 277 31.03 43.95 26.16
C ASN A 277 31.07 42.62 26.96
N GLY A 278 31.63 41.57 26.35
CA GLY A 278 31.76 40.25 26.97
C GLY A 278 30.47 39.41 27.01
N ALA A 279 29.38 39.86 26.39
CA ALA A 279 28.12 39.13 26.32
C ALA A 279 27.73 38.80 24.87
N VAL A 280 27.07 37.65 24.68
CA VAL A 280 26.53 37.26 23.37
C VAL A 280 25.36 38.17 23.01
N ARG A 281 25.51 38.95 21.94
CA ARG A 281 24.46 39.82 21.42
C ARG A 281 23.59 39.16 20.39
N ARG A 282 24.18 38.34 19.51
CA ARG A 282 23.44 37.67 18.43
C ARG A 282 24.08 36.34 18.06
N ALA A 283 23.25 35.35 17.80
CA ALA A 283 23.65 34.15 17.08
C ALA A 283 23.20 34.19 15.61
N LYS A 284 24.08 33.73 14.73
CA LYS A 284 23.85 33.62 13.29
C LYS A 284 24.23 32.23 12.80
N VAL A 285 23.34 31.60 12.06
CA VAL A 285 23.58 30.27 11.48
C VAL A 285 24.36 30.42 10.16
N SER A 286 25.47 29.70 10.00
CA SER A 286 26.33 29.65 8.80
C SER A 286 26.17 28.34 8.02
N ASP A 287 26.79 28.24 6.84
CA ASP A 287 26.87 26.99 6.03
C ASP A 287 25.49 26.35 5.67
N TYR A 288 24.43 27.15 5.65
CA TYR A 288 23.08 26.75 5.26
C TYR A 288 22.92 26.51 3.74
N GLY A 289 23.96 26.78 2.94
CA GLY A 289 24.00 26.51 1.50
C GLY A 289 24.50 25.09 1.14
N SER A 290 25.10 24.37 2.09
CA SER A 290 25.59 22.99 1.89
C SER A 290 24.49 21.91 1.98
N ALA A 291 23.23 22.32 2.22
CA ALA A 291 22.04 21.48 2.38
C ALA A 291 21.79 20.43 1.26
N ASN A 292 22.32 20.68 0.06
CA ASN A 292 22.19 19.81 -1.11
C ASN A 292 23.42 18.93 -1.39
N PHE A 293 24.52 19.11 -0.66
CA PHE A 293 25.77 18.38 -0.89
C PHE A 293 25.59 16.86 -0.74
N MET A 294 24.59 16.43 0.02
CA MET A 294 24.42 15.03 0.43
C MET A 294 23.37 14.24 -0.36
N GLN A 295 22.66 14.83 -1.32
CA GLN A 295 21.68 14.05 -2.11
C GLN A 295 22.31 13.20 -3.23
N LYS A 296 23.65 13.21 -3.37
CA LYS A 296 24.39 12.42 -4.38
C LYS A 296 25.49 11.51 -3.82
N CYS A 297 25.63 11.42 -2.49
CA CYS A 297 26.40 10.35 -1.86
C CYS A 297 25.41 9.37 -1.21
N ASN A 298 25.40 8.12 -1.68
CA ASN A 298 24.71 6.98 -1.07
C ASN A 298 25.34 6.66 0.30
N THR A 299 25.17 7.55 1.27
CA THR A 299 25.59 7.31 2.65
C THR A 299 24.44 7.60 3.58
N ALA A 300 24.02 6.55 4.27
CA ALA A 300 23.17 6.59 5.43
C ALA A 300 23.72 7.63 6.42
N ASN A 301 22.91 8.63 6.69
CA ASN A 301 23.04 9.59 7.78
C ASN A 301 24.13 10.66 7.62
N PRO A 302 23.87 11.74 6.88
CA PRO A 302 24.83 12.81 6.76
C PRO A 302 24.43 14.00 7.67
N GLY A 303 25.28 14.26 8.66
CA GLY A 303 25.16 15.29 9.70
C GLY A 303 26.13 15.00 10.85
N ALA A 304 26.54 16.01 11.64
CA ALA A 304 27.44 15.78 12.77
C ALA A 304 26.77 14.92 13.86
N ALA A 305 27.11 13.64 13.94
CA ALA A 305 26.48 12.62 14.81
C ALA A 305 26.31 13.02 16.29
N LEU A 306 27.16 13.91 16.81
CA LEU A 306 27.08 14.44 18.17
C LEU A 306 25.92 15.43 18.42
N TYR A 307 25.45 16.10 17.37
CA TYR A 307 24.43 17.17 17.44
C TYR A 307 23.09 16.74 16.84
N ALA A 308 23.04 15.52 16.32
CA ALA A 308 21.81 14.85 15.95
C ALA A 308 20.96 14.70 17.23
N ALA A 309 19.72 15.15 17.18
CA ALA A 309 18.76 14.81 18.22
C ALA A 309 18.70 13.27 18.37
N PRO A 310 18.41 12.69 19.53
CA PRO A 310 18.39 11.23 19.69
C PRO A 310 17.40 10.57 18.71
N GLU A 311 16.39 11.29 18.25
CA GLU A 311 15.51 10.92 17.16
C GLU A 311 16.14 11.04 15.77
N ALA A 312 17.18 11.85 15.54
CA ALA A 312 17.95 11.91 14.29
C ALA A 312 18.92 10.72 14.15
N SER A 313 19.44 10.17 15.26
CA SER A 313 19.98 8.80 15.28
C SER A 313 18.89 7.72 15.15
N ARG A 314 17.61 8.10 15.27
CA ARG A 314 16.44 7.26 14.96
C ARG A 314 15.77 7.62 13.62
N ALA A 315 16.28 8.60 12.87
CA ALA A 315 15.59 9.19 11.71
C ALA A 315 16.41 9.06 10.43
N GLU A 316 16.97 7.87 10.23
CA GLU A 316 16.65 7.19 9.00
C GLU A 316 15.69 6.07 9.37
N HIS A 317 14.51 6.06 8.76
CA HIS A 317 13.47 5.04 8.90
C HIS A 317 12.55 5.24 10.12
N ASP A 318 11.42 5.93 9.92
CA ASP A 318 10.20 5.19 10.23
C ASP A 318 10.15 4.11 9.14
N ALA A 319 10.68 2.92 9.45
CA ALA A 319 10.67 1.75 8.56
C ALA A 319 9.24 1.54 8.04
N LYS A 320 8.29 1.86 8.89
CA LYS A 320 6.88 2.09 8.61
C LYS A 320 6.60 2.86 7.34
N LEU A 321 6.96 4.14 7.21
CA LEU A 321 6.55 4.93 6.05
C LEU A 321 7.27 4.51 4.77
N VAL A 322 8.56 4.15 4.85
CA VAL A 322 9.35 3.80 3.66
C VAL A 322 8.97 2.41 3.12
N PHE A 323 8.76 1.41 3.98
CA PHE A 323 8.37 0.07 3.56
C PHE A 323 6.88 -0.03 3.28
N LEU A 324 6.01 0.61 4.06
CA LEU A 324 4.59 0.72 3.76
C LEU A 324 4.38 1.43 2.42
N LEU A 325 5.04 2.57 2.16
CA LEU A 325 4.89 3.27 0.88
C LEU A 325 5.50 2.48 -0.29
N ARG A 326 6.48 1.59 -0.08
CA ARG A 326 7.01 0.74 -1.16
C ARG A 326 6.11 -0.46 -1.43
N TRP A 327 5.67 -1.17 -0.39
CA TRP A 327 4.87 -2.39 -0.50
C TRP A 327 3.40 -2.10 -0.84
N CYS A 328 2.79 -1.11 -0.18
CA CYS A 328 1.42 -0.68 -0.48
C CYS A 328 1.31 -0.09 -1.91
N LYS A 329 2.36 0.54 -2.44
CA LYS A 329 2.37 1.06 -3.83
C LYS A 329 2.74 0.02 -4.89
N LYS A 330 3.21 -1.18 -4.53
CA LYS A 330 3.38 -2.25 -5.53
C LYS A 330 2.01 -2.58 -6.14
N SER A 331 2.00 -3.02 -7.40
CA SER A 331 0.79 -3.55 -8.01
C SER A 331 0.35 -4.82 -7.26
N SER A 332 -0.95 -5.10 -7.27
CA SER A 332 -1.48 -6.37 -6.72
C SER A 332 -0.80 -7.57 -7.35
N HIS A 333 -0.57 -7.54 -8.67
CA HIS A 333 0.16 -8.58 -9.38
C HIS A 333 1.59 -8.80 -8.85
N SER A 334 2.37 -7.73 -8.64
CA SER A 334 3.72 -7.86 -8.10
C SER A 334 3.75 -8.37 -6.66
N ARG A 335 2.73 -8.05 -5.85
CA ARG A 335 2.58 -8.66 -4.52
C ARG A 335 2.24 -10.14 -4.63
N ALA A 336 1.31 -10.52 -5.51
CA ALA A 336 0.93 -11.91 -5.75
C ALA A 336 2.15 -12.77 -6.14
N GLN A 337 3.01 -12.26 -7.03
CA GLN A 337 4.25 -12.94 -7.44
C GLN A 337 5.17 -13.27 -6.26
N VAL A 338 5.38 -12.31 -5.34
CA VAL A 338 6.18 -12.53 -4.13
C VAL A 338 5.53 -13.60 -3.23
N LEU A 339 4.20 -13.59 -3.07
CA LEU A 339 3.51 -14.62 -2.30
C LEU A 339 3.62 -16.00 -2.97
N TYR A 340 3.61 -16.09 -4.30
CA TYR A 340 3.88 -17.33 -5.02
C TYR A 340 5.30 -17.85 -4.76
N TYR A 341 6.31 -16.98 -4.77
CA TYR A 341 7.68 -17.38 -4.43
C TYR A 341 7.80 -17.88 -2.98
N ILE A 342 7.06 -17.28 -2.05
CA ILE A 342 6.98 -17.79 -0.66
C ILE A 342 6.42 -19.22 -0.68
N ALA A 343 5.35 -19.48 -1.43
CA ALA A 343 4.74 -20.81 -1.51
C ALA A 343 5.72 -21.85 -2.09
N GLU A 344 6.40 -21.52 -3.18
CA GLU A 344 7.39 -22.39 -3.82
C GLU A 344 8.58 -22.68 -2.88
N ASN A 345 9.10 -21.66 -2.19
CA ASN A 345 10.20 -21.82 -1.23
C ASN A 345 9.79 -22.63 0.01
N MET A 346 8.54 -22.52 0.46
CA MET A 346 7.99 -23.38 1.52
C MET A 346 7.86 -24.82 1.06
N GLU A 347 7.40 -25.06 -0.17
CA GLU A 347 7.26 -26.40 -0.74
C GLU A 347 8.60 -27.11 -0.86
N LEU A 348 9.65 -26.40 -1.29
CA LEU A 348 11.02 -26.92 -1.33
C LEU A 348 11.55 -27.36 0.05
N ARG A 349 11.04 -26.77 1.13
CA ARG A 349 11.46 -27.03 2.51
C ARG A 349 10.41 -27.76 3.34
N GLN A 350 9.39 -28.33 2.71
CA GLN A 350 8.25 -28.92 3.42
C GLN A 350 8.67 -29.97 4.46
N GLN A 351 9.60 -30.85 4.09
CA GLN A 351 10.10 -31.91 4.99
C GLN A 351 10.87 -31.34 6.18
N GLU A 352 11.69 -30.30 5.98
CA GLU A 352 12.42 -29.64 7.06
C GLU A 352 11.46 -28.98 8.04
N LEU A 353 10.48 -28.23 7.54
CA LEU A 353 9.46 -27.57 8.36
C LEU A 353 8.64 -28.58 9.17
N ALA A 354 8.20 -29.67 8.54
CA ALA A 354 7.43 -30.72 9.22
C ALA A 354 8.24 -31.40 10.33
N GLN A 355 9.51 -31.70 10.06
CA GLN A 355 10.41 -32.27 11.07
C GLN A 355 10.59 -31.35 12.26
N ARG A 356 10.75 -30.04 12.04
CA ARG A 356 10.88 -29.05 13.13
C ARG A 356 9.60 -28.93 13.96
N ILE A 357 8.43 -28.91 13.31
CA ILE A 357 7.14 -28.91 14.02
C ILE A 357 7.02 -30.15 14.91
N CYS A 358 7.32 -31.33 14.38
CA CYS A 358 7.31 -32.60 15.12
C CYS A 358 8.24 -32.55 16.36
N VAL A 359 9.48 -32.08 16.20
CA VAL A 359 10.45 -31.95 17.31
C VAL A 359 9.98 -30.98 18.40
N MET A 360 9.34 -29.88 18.04
CA MET A 360 8.92 -28.86 19.01
C MET A 360 7.61 -29.19 19.72
N THR A 361 6.61 -29.68 18.97
CA THR A 361 5.25 -29.90 19.47
C THR A 361 5.06 -31.30 20.04
N GLY A 362 5.91 -32.25 19.63
CA GLY A 362 5.75 -33.67 19.94
C GLY A 362 4.62 -34.35 19.17
N GLN A 363 4.05 -33.69 18.16
CA GLN A 363 3.01 -34.26 17.29
C GLN A 363 3.57 -35.33 16.36
N ASP A 364 2.70 -36.21 15.88
CA ASP A 364 3.04 -37.24 14.89
C ASP A 364 3.52 -36.60 13.58
N ALA A 365 4.45 -37.28 12.90
CA ALA A 365 5.03 -36.79 11.66
C ALA A 365 3.97 -36.51 10.58
N ASP A 366 2.93 -37.35 10.50
CA ASP A 366 1.84 -37.20 9.54
C ASP A 366 0.98 -35.95 9.82
N GLU A 367 0.75 -35.61 11.10
CA GLU A 367 0.02 -34.41 11.50
C GLU A 367 0.83 -33.14 11.23
N ALA A 368 2.13 -33.17 11.55
CA ALA A 368 3.04 -32.07 11.24
C ALA A 368 3.15 -31.84 9.73
N GLU A 369 3.26 -32.90 8.92
CA GLU A 369 3.28 -32.77 7.46
C GLU A 369 1.95 -32.21 6.92
N LYS A 370 0.82 -32.62 7.50
CA LYS A 370 -0.50 -32.06 7.16
C LYS A 370 -0.57 -30.57 7.47
N GLU A 371 -0.07 -30.11 8.62
CA GLU A 371 -0.02 -28.68 8.96
C GLU A 371 0.75 -27.89 7.90
N VAL A 372 1.98 -28.32 7.55
CA VAL A 372 2.80 -27.63 6.55
C VAL A 372 2.12 -27.62 5.18
N LYS A 373 1.51 -28.74 4.78
CA LYS A 373 0.81 -28.84 3.50
C LYS A 373 -0.38 -27.88 3.41
N VAL A 374 -1.18 -27.77 4.48
CA VAL A 374 -2.29 -26.80 4.54
C VAL A 374 -1.74 -25.37 4.58
N ALA A 375 -0.61 -25.12 5.26
CA ALA A 375 0.02 -23.80 5.26
C ALA A 375 0.49 -23.39 3.85
N ILE A 376 1.09 -24.29 3.08
CA ILE A 376 1.47 -24.04 1.68
C ILE A 376 0.24 -23.74 0.82
N GLN A 377 -0.84 -24.51 0.97
CA GLN A 377 -2.11 -24.27 0.28
C GLN A 377 -2.68 -22.89 0.63
N ARG A 378 -2.57 -22.47 1.89
CA ARG A 378 -2.96 -21.13 2.37
C ARG A 378 -2.17 -20.03 1.67
N VAL A 379 -0.87 -20.24 1.45
CA VAL A 379 -0.03 -19.27 0.73
C VAL A 379 -0.48 -19.12 -0.72
N PHE A 380 -0.70 -20.24 -1.41
CA PHE A 380 -1.24 -20.23 -2.77
C PHE A 380 -2.61 -19.55 -2.85
N HIS A 381 -3.48 -19.80 -1.87
CA HIS A 381 -4.79 -19.15 -1.81
C HIS A 381 -4.67 -17.63 -1.75
N TRP A 382 -3.90 -17.10 -0.79
CA TRP A 382 -3.74 -15.64 -0.64
C TRP A 382 -2.97 -15.00 -1.80
N ALA A 383 -2.00 -15.71 -2.39
CA ALA A 383 -1.33 -15.27 -3.61
C ALA A 383 -2.35 -15.09 -4.75
N ALA A 384 -3.19 -16.10 -4.99
CA ALA A 384 -4.21 -16.10 -6.04
C ALA A 384 -5.35 -15.10 -5.82
N TYR A 385 -5.56 -14.65 -4.58
CA TYR A 385 -6.64 -13.73 -4.22
C TYR A 385 -6.18 -12.26 -4.19
N THR A 386 -4.87 -12.01 -4.14
CA THR A 386 -4.25 -10.67 -4.02
C THR A 386 -4.71 -9.68 -5.09
N ASP A 387 -4.92 -10.14 -6.33
CA ASP A 387 -5.30 -9.30 -7.48
C ASP A 387 -6.78 -9.41 -7.88
N LYS A 388 -7.57 -10.23 -7.20
CA LYS A 388 -8.99 -10.48 -7.54
C LYS A 388 -9.99 -9.72 -6.68
N TYR A 389 -9.56 -9.22 -5.52
CA TYR A 389 -10.43 -8.49 -4.61
C TYR A 389 -10.36 -6.98 -4.82
N GLY A 390 -11.30 -6.48 -5.64
CA GLY A 390 -11.43 -5.07 -6.03
C GLY A 390 -12.42 -4.28 -5.17
N GLY A 391 -12.58 -3.00 -5.51
CA GLY A 391 -13.62 -2.14 -4.95
C GLY A 391 -14.99 -2.38 -5.61
N THR A 392 -16.05 -1.87 -4.99
CA THR A 392 -17.42 -1.94 -5.55
C THR A 392 -17.90 -0.55 -5.97
N VAL A 393 -18.62 -0.49 -7.09
CA VAL A 393 -19.32 0.73 -7.52
C VAL A 393 -20.72 0.69 -6.94
N GLN A 394 -21.12 1.76 -6.26
CA GLN A 394 -22.42 1.89 -5.64
C GLN A 394 -23.20 3.04 -6.26
N GLU A 395 -24.45 2.75 -6.63
CA GLU A 395 -25.42 3.75 -7.02
C GLU A 395 -25.85 4.56 -5.80
N THR A 396 -25.99 5.87 -5.98
CA THR A 396 -26.45 6.78 -4.92
C THR A 396 -27.75 7.44 -5.35
N SER A 397 -28.64 7.72 -4.40
CA SER A 397 -29.84 8.53 -4.67
C SER A 397 -29.52 10.00 -4.98
N TRP A 398 -28.25 10.39 -4.82
CA TRP A 398 -27.73 11.73 -5.05
C TRP A 398 -26.92 11.75 -6.36
N TYR A 399 -26.75 12.94 -6.94
CA TYR A 399 -25.99 13.11 -8.18
C TYR A 399 -24.56 12.55 -8.06
N GLY A 400 -24.22 11.64 -8.95
CA GLY A 400 -22.92 10.98 -9.01
C GLY A 400 -22.98 9.49 -8.69
N THR A 401 -21.79 8.91 -8.51
CA THR A 401 -21.61 7.52 -8.09
C THR A 401 -20.55 7.48 -7.00
N THR A 402 -20.69 6.52 -6.09
CA THR A 402 -19.67 6.24 -5.08
C THR A 402 -18.89 5.01 -5.47
N ILE A 403 -17.56 5.14 -5.56
CA ILE A 403 -16.66 3.99 -5.69
C ILE A 403 -16.11 3.67 -4.31
N LYS A 404 -16.46 2.49 -3.79
CA LYS A 404 -15.87 1.94 -2.57
C LYS A 404 -14.56 1.25 -2.94
N VAL A 405 -13.44 1.87 -2.60
CA VAL A 405 -12.09 1.31 -2.80
C VAL A 405 -11.61 0.66 -1.51
N HIS A 406 -10.92 -0.47 -1.64
CA HIS A 406 -10.28 -1.17 -0.52
C HIS A 406 -8.80 -0.80 -0.43
N GLU A 407 -8.42 -0.02 0.57
CA GLU A 407 -7.03 0.37 0.87
C GLU A 407 -6.45 -0.54 1.98
N ALA A 408 -5.12 -0.61 2.08
CA ALA A 408 -4.47 -1.26 3.20
C ALA A 408 -4.76 -0.48 4.50
N VAL A 409 -4.86 -1.18 5.63
CA VAL A 409 -4.99 -0.55 6.95
C VAL A 409 -3.73 0.24 7.30
N GLY A 410 -2.56 -0.32 7.01
CA GLY A 410 -1.28 0.26 7.39
C GLY A 410 -0.39 -0.78 8.05
N VAL A 411 -0.10 -0.56 9.34
CA VAL A 411 0.71 -1.48 10.14
C VAL A 411 -0.13 -2.27 11.11
N VAL A 412 -0.03 -3.58 10.96
CA VAL A 412 -0.79 -4.54 11.75
C VAL A 412 0.15 -5.24 12.73
N GLY A 413 -0.13 -5.11 14.03
CA GLY A 413 0.45 -5.97 15.06
C GLY A 413 -0.32 -7.28 15.12
N ILE A 414 0.36 -8.42 15.14
CA ILE A 414 -0.26 -9.75 15.20
C ILE A 414 0.39 -10.56 16.32
N ALA A 415 -0.41 -11.09 17.24
CA ALA A 415 0.01 -12.07 18.22
C ALA A 415 -0.66 -13.41 17.91
N CYS A 416 0.14 -14.40 17.54
CA CYS A 416 -0.32 -15.72 17.13
C CYS A 416 -0.69 -16.62 18.35
N PRO A 417 -1.57 -17.60 18.15
CA PRO A 417 -1.84 -18.63 19.15
C PRO A 417 -0.69 -19.64 19.24
N ASP A 418 -0.78 -20.54 20.23
CA ASP A 418 0.17 -21.64 20.37
C ASP A 418 -0.22 -22.88 19.56
N GLU A 419 -1.50 -23.00 19.17
CA GLU A 419 -1.95 -24.12 18.32
C GLU A 419 -1.52 -23.91 16.86
N PHE A 420 -1.10 -24.98 16.20
CA PHE A 420 -0.68 -25.00 14.80
C PHE A 420 0.29 -23.84 14.45
N PRO A 421 1.50 -23.82 15.05
CA PRO A 421 2.36 -22.65 15.09
C PRO A 421 2.75 -22.11 13.71
N LEU A 422 2.88 -22.96 12.69
CA LEU A 422 3.15 -22.51 11.32
C LEU A 422 1.87 -22.07 10.62
N LEU A 423 0.83 -22.88 10.69
CA LEU A 423 -0.39 -22.65 9.94
C LEU A 423 -1.13 -21.40 10.45
N ALA A 424 -1.22 -21.19 11.76
CA ALA A 424 -1.83 -19.98 12.33
C ALA A 424 -1.02 -18.73 11.96
N PHE A 425 0.32 -18.80 12.04
CA PHE A 425 1.21 -17.72 11.63
C PHE A 425 0.98 -17.32 10.16
N VAL A 426 0.99 -18.30 9.26
CA VAL A 426 0.79 -18.07 7.82
C VAL A 426 -0.63 -17.55 7.55
N SER A 427 -1.64 -18.12 8.20
CA SER A 427 -3.05 -17.73 8.01
C SER A 427 -3.33 -16.29 8.45
N LEU A 428 -2.58 -15.76 9.42
CA LEU A 428 -2.71 -14.38 9.89
C LEU A 428 -1.83 -13.40 9.12
N VAL A 429 -0.57 -13.74 8.85
CA VAL A 429 0.38 -12.80 8.22
C VAL A 429 0.05 -12.57 6.74
N LEU A 430 -0.28 -13.63 6.00
CA LEU A 430 -0.50 -13.54 4.55
C LEU A 430 -1.66 -12.66 4.10
N PRO A 431 -2.86 -12.71 4.69
CA PRO A 431 -3.94 -11.81 4.30
C PRO A 431 -3.57 -10.35 4.51
N ALA A 432 -2.84 -10.02 5.58
CA ALA A 432 -2.38 -8.67 5.84
C ALA A 432 -1.41 -8.19 4.73
N ILE A 433 -0.35 -8.95 4.43
CA ILE A 433 0.64 -8.52 3.42
C ILE A 433 0.08 -8.56 1.99
N SER A 434 -0.88 -9.45 1.69
CA SER A 434 -1.52 -9.52 0.36
C SER A 434 -2.16 -8.18 -0.02
N ARG A 435 -2.74 -7.49 0.97
CA ARG A 435 -3.39 -6.18 0.79
C ARG A 435 -2.43 -4.99 0.83
N GLY A 436 -1.14 -5.23 1.07
CA GLY A 436 -0.14 -4.17 1.13
C GLY A 436 0.15 -3.63 2.53
N ASN A 437 -0.37 -4.29 3.58
CA ASN A 437 -0.01 -3.95 4.96
C ASN A 437 1.42 -4.39 5.28
N THR A 438 2.03 -3.72 6.25
CA THR A 438 3.25 -4.22 6.90
C THR A 438 2.89 -4.81 8.26
N VAL A 439 3.56 -5.88 8.66
CA VAL A 439 3.19 -6.69 9.81
C VAL A 439 4.33 -6.70 10.83
N VAL A 440 3.97 -6.54 12.11
CA VAL A 440 4.81 -6.90 13.25
C VAL A 440 4.15 -8.09 13.91
N VAL A 441 4.75 -9.27 13.76
CA VAL A 441 4.16 -10.54 14.22
C VAL A 441 4.96 -11.11 15.37
N LEU A 442 4.24 -11.58 16.37
CA LEU A 442 4.73 -12.42 17.43
C LEU A 442 4.21 -13.85 17.17
N PRO A 443 5.08 -14.82 16.84
CA PRO A 443 4.71 -16.21 16.63
C PRO A 443 4.35 -16.87 17.99
N SER A 444 4.00 -18.16 17.96
CA SER A 444 3.75 -18.93 19.19
C SER A 444 4.88 -18.76 20.21
N GLU A 445 4.50 -18.52 21.46
CA GLU A 445 5.43 -18.36 22.57
C GLU A 445 6.10 -19.70 22.91
N LYS A 446 5.34 -20.80 22.84
CA LYS A 446 5.83 -22.16 23.12
C LYS A 446 6.69 -22.71 21.99
N HIS A 447 6.37 -22.34 20.75
CA HIS A 447 6.95 -22.93 19.54
C HIS A 447 7.48 -21.86 18.56
N PRO A 448 8.38 -20.95 18.98
CA PRO A 448 8.75 -19.78 18.18
C PRO A 448 9.69 -20.10 17.00
N ILE A 449 10.40 -21.23 17.03
CA ILE A 449 11.47 -21.53 16.06
C ILE A 449 10.91 -21.65 14.63
N VAL A 450 9.75 -22.26 14.46
CA VAL A 450 9.13 -22.41 13.13
C VAL A 450 8.68 -21.06 12.55
N GLY A 451 8.20 -20.14 13.41
CA GLY A 451 7.98 -18.76 13.01
C GLY A 451 9.28 -18.04 12.62
N ALA A 452 10.37 -18.29 13.34
CA ALA A 452 11.68 -17.72 13.01
C ALA A 452 12.26 -18.27 11.69
N ASP A 453 12.04 -19.54 11.37
CA ASP A 453 12.51 -20.16 10.11
C ASP A 453 11.87 -19.53 8.86
N MET A 454 10.66 -18.97 9.01
CA MET A 454 10.02 -18.19 7.95
C MET A 454 10.84 -16.97 7.52
N TYR A 455 11.74 -16.46 8.37
CA TYR A 455 12.66 -15.38 8.00
C TYR A 455 13.47 -15.73 6.75
N GLN A 456 14.04 -16.95 6.71
CA GLN A 456 14.86 -17.36 5.57
C GLN A 456 14.02 -17.51 4.30
N ILE A 457 12.79 -18.03 4.43
CA ILE A 457 11.85 -18.17 3.32
C ILE A 457 11.45 -16.78 2.76
N PHE A 458 11.20 -15.80 3.64
CA PHE A 458 10.88 -14.44 3.21
C PHE A 458 12.04 -13.76 2.50
N ASP A 459 13.26 -13.94 3.00
CA ASP A 459 14.48 -13.42 2.39
C ASP A 459 14.72 -14.02 1.00
N THR A 460 14.58 -15.35 0.85
CA THR A 460 14.73 -16.02 -0.46
C THR A 460 13.60 -15.74 -1.44
N SER A 461 12.48 -15.17 -0.98
CA SER A 461 11.31 -14.85 -1.81
C SER A 461 11.27 -13.38 -2.25
N ASP A 462 12.36 -12.63 -2.06
CA ASP A 462 12.46 -11.19 -2.36
C ASP A 462 11.38 -10.34 -1.66
N LEU A 463 10.93 -10.76 -0.47
CA LEU A 463 10.05 -9.94 0.34
C LEU A 463 10.82 -8.70 0.79
N PRO A 464 10.36 -7.47 0.48
CA PRO A 464 11.09 -6.28 0.89
C PRO A 464 11.27 -6.24 2.41
N GLY A 465 12.48 -5.89 2.86
CA GLY A 465 12.78 -5.73 4.29
C GLY A 465 11.74 -4.86 4.98
N GLY A 466 11.37 -5.18 6.21
CA GLY A 466 10.38 -4.43 6.99
C GLY A 466 8.90 -4.67 6.65
N VAL A 467 8.57 -5.45 5.62
CA VAL A 467 7.17 -5.86 5.35
C VAL A 467 6.65 -6.83 6.40
N VAL A 468 7.48 -7.80 6.82
CA VAL A 468 7.19 -8.70 7.94
C VAL A 468 8.34 -8.58 8.94
N ASN A 469 7.99 -8.25 10.18
CA ASN A 469 8.94 -8.13 11.29
C ASN A 469 8.53 -9.14 12.35
N ILE A 470 9.40 -10.10 12.65
CA ILE A 470 9.12 -11.19 13.59
C ILE A 470 9.80 -10.86 14.92
N LEU A 471 9.01 -10.81 15.99
CA LEU A 471 9.48 -10.66 17.36
C LEU A 471 9.23 -11.96 18.12
N THR A 472 10.12 -12.37 19.02
CA THR A 472 9.90 -13.54 19.89
C THR A 472 10.00 -13.12 21.35
N GLY A 473 9.27 -13.80 22.24
CA GLY A 473 9.22 -13.49 23.66
C GLY A 473 7.87 -13.82 24.28
N ASP A 474 7.68 -13.40 25.53
CA ASP A 474 6.40 -13.51 26.25
C ASP A 474 5.30 -12.75 25.51
N ARG A 475 4.21 -13.44 25.18
CA ARG A 475 3.19 -12.89 24.29
C ARG A 475 2.49 -11.69 24.90
N ASP A 476 2.07 -11.81 26.15
CA ASP A 476 1.23 -10.78 26.76
C ASP A 476 2.06 -9.55 27.12
N HIS A 477 3.31 -9.75 27.53
CA HIS A 477 4.27 -8.68 27.79
C HIS A 477 4.64 -7.90 26.52
N VAL A 478 4.97 -8.57 25.42
CA VAL A 478 5.34 -7.89 24.16
C VAL A 478 4.11 -7.25 23.51
N THR A 479 2.97 -7.93 23.53
CA THR A 479 1.71 -7.41 22.98
C THR A 479 1.34 -6.08 23.62
N LYS A 480 1.58 -5.91 24.92
CA LYS A 480 1.36 -4.63 25.60
C LYS A 480 2.05 -3.46 24.90
N PHE A 481 3.33 -3.59 24.61
CA PHE A 481 4.08 -2.52 23.94
C PHE A 481 3.62 -2.28 22.52
N ILE A 482 3.22 -3.34 21.79
CA ILE A 482 2.69 -3.20 20.43
C ILE A 482 1.32 -2.51 20.44
N ALA A 483 0.45 -2.85 21.40
CA ALA A 483 -0.87 -2.27 21.56
C ALA A 483 -0.81 -0.80 22.02
N GLU A 484 0.12 -0.44 22.91
CA GLU A 484 0.34 0.96 23.35
C GLU A 484 0.96 1.83 22.25
N HIS A 485 1.59 1.21 21.24
CA HIS A 485 2.34 1.94 20.22
C HIS A 485 1.42 2.79 19.33
N GLN A 486 1.68 4.10 19.31
CA GLN A 486 0.86 5.07 18.60
C GLN A 486 0.84 4.87 17.08
N ASN A 487 1.96 4.46 16.49
CA ASN A 487 2.00 4.26 15.04
C ASN A 487 1.34 2.95 14.57
N VAL A 488 0.91 2.03 15.44
CA VAL A 488 0.30 0.75 15.01
C VAL A 488 -1.17 0.97 14.68
N ASP A 489 -1.59 0.67 13.45
CA ASP A 489 -2.93 1.02 12.95
C ASP A 489 -3.99 -0.03 13.30
N ALA A 490 -3.58 -1.30 13.46
CA ALA A 490 -4.45 -2.38 13.95
C ALA A 490 -3.68 -3.41 14.78
N MET A 491 -4.38 -4.07 15.71
CA MET A 491 -3.85 -5.14 16.55
C MET A 491 -4.73 -6.39 16.45
N TRP A 492 -4.14 -7.52 16.08
CA TRP A 492 -4.78 -8.83 16.03
C TRP A 492 -4.20 -9.72 17.13
N TYR A 493 -5.02 -10.19 18.06
CA TYR A 493 -4.54 -10.95 19.21
C TYR A 493 -5.30 -12.28 19.38
N PHE A 494 -4.57 -13.37 19.22
CA PHE A 494 -5.06 -14.73 19.40
C PHE A 494 -4.32 -15.35 20.57
N GLY A 495 -4.86 -15.17 21.77
CA GLY A 495 -4.27 -15.64 23.01
C GLY A 495 -5.32 -15.76 24.09
N SER A 496 -4.98 -15.37 25.32
CA SER A 496 -5.86 -15.53 26.47
C SER A 496 -7.07 -14.56 26.43
N ALA A 497 -8.14 -14.91 27.15
CA ALA A 497 -9.29 -14.01 27.32
C ALA A 497 -8.90 -12.70 28.05
N GLU A 498 -7.96 -12.79 28.99
CA GLU A 498 -7.44 -11.65 29.74
C GLU A 498 -6.60 -10.73 28.85
N GLY A 499 -5.70 -11.29 28.05
CA GLY A 499 -4.91 -10.54 27.07
C GLY A 499 -5.79 -9.87 26.01
N SER A 500 -6.86 -10.53 25.57
CA SER A 500 -7.82 -9.96 24.60
C SER A 500 -8.50 -8.70 25.15
N LYS A 501 -9.02 -8.76 26.39
CA LYS A 501 -9.61 -7.60 27.07
C LYS A 501 -8.59 -6.48 27.27
N PHE A 502 -7.35 -6.84 27.61
CA PHE A 502 -6.27 -5.88 27.80
C PHE A 502 -5.96 -5.13 26.49
N VAL A 503 -5.79 -5.85 25.38
CA VAL A 503 -5.53 -5.26 24.06
C VAL A 503 -6.62 -4.26 23.67
N GLU A 504 -7.89 -4.61 23.83
CA GLU A 504 -9.00 -3.69 23.55
C GLU A 504 -8.98 -2.44 24.46
N SER A 505 -8.71 -2.63 25.76
CA SER A 505 -8.67 -1.53 26.71
C SER A 505 -7.56 -0.52 26.42
N VAL A 506 -6.37 -1.00 26.03
CA VAL A 506 -5.21 -0.18 25.69
C VAL A 506 -5.39 0.48 24.32
N SER A 507 -5.93 -0.27 23.35
CA SER A 507 -6.18 0.22 22.00
C SER A 507 -7.22 1.35 21.97
N ALA A 508 -8.02 1.53 23.02
CA ALA A 508 -8.95 2.64 23.16
C ALA A 508 -8.27 4.02 23.23
N GLU A 509 -6.99 4.10 23.61
CA GLU A 509 -6.27 5.39 23.72
C GLU A 509 -6.09 6.08 22.37
N ASN A 510 -5.82 5.31 21.31
CA ASN A 510 -5.64 5.81 19.94
C ASN A 510 -6.66 5.24 18.94
N VAL A 511 -7.66 4.51 19.44
CA VAL A 511 -8.79 3.97 18.68
C VAL A 511 -8.33 3.12 17.48
N LYS A 512 -7.21 2.40 17.65
CA LYS A 512 -6.75 1.44 16.63
C LYS A 512 -7.72 0.27 16.53
N ARG A 513 -7.80 -0.33 15.34
CA ARG A 513 -8.70 -1.48 15.11
C ARG A 513 -8.18 -2.70 15.86
N THR A 514 -9.05 -3.38 16.58
CA THR A 514 -8.72 -4.62 17.28
C THR A 514 -9.48 -5.81 16.68
N TRP A 515 -8.83 -6.96 16.63
CA TRP A 515 -9.44 -8.25 16.32
C TRP A 515 -8.89 -9.28 17.30
N VAL A 516 -9.72 -9.79 18.20
CA VAL A 516 -9.27 -10.62 19.32
C VAL A 516 -10.10 -11.89 19.45
N GLY A 517 -9.45 -12.99 19.84
CA GLY A 517 -10.07 -14.32 19.93
C GLY A 517 -10.68 -14.69 21.29
N TYR A 518 -10.48 -13.88 22.34
CA TYR A 518 -10.99 -14.15 23.71
C TYR A 518 -10.65 -15.54 24.29
N GLY A 519 -9.60 -16.20 23.81
CA GLY A 519 -9.24 -17.56 24.24
C GLY A 519 -10.11 -18.66 23.64
N GLU A 520 -10.97 -18.35 22.67
CA GLU A 520 -11.71 -19.37 21.92
C GLU A 520 -10.79 -20.08 20.93
N SER A 521 -10.90 -21.40 20.87
CA SER A 521 -10.14 -22.21 19.92
C SER A 521 -10.70 -22.03 18.51
N ARG A 522 -9.85 -21.61 17.57
CA ARG A 522 -10.17 -21.53 16.14
C ARG A 522 -9.67 -22.78 15.42
N ASP A 523 -10.48 -23.35 14.53
CA ASP A 523 -10.03 -24.44 13.68
C ASP A 523 -9.21 -23.88 12.51
N TRP A 524 -7.89 -23.94 12.62
CA TRP A 524 -6.97 -23.46 11.60
C TRP A 524 -6.90 -24.39 10.37
N LEU A 525 -7.38 -25.63 10.46
CA LEU A 525 -7.43 -26.55 9.32
C LEU A 525 -8.66 -26.31 8.45
N ASP A 526 -9.71 -25.72 9.01
CA ASP A 526 -10.90 -25.33 8.26
C ASP A 526 -10.62 -24.15 7.31
N ASN A 527 -11.26 -24.18 6.15
CA ASN A 527 -11.08 -23.14 5.14
C ASN A 527 -11.89 -21.88 5.46
N GLU A 528 -13.10 -21.99 6.00
CA GLU A 528 -13.88 -20.82 6.34
C GLU A 528 -13.26 -20.08 7.53
N GLN A 529 -12.79 -20.81 8.54
CA GLN A 529 -12.15 -20.24 9.72
C GLN A 529 -10.68 -19.84 9.52
N GLY A 530 -9.93 -20.48 8.61
CA GLY A 530 -8.51 -20.16 8.40
C GLY A 530 -8.20 -19.25 7.20
N GLN A 531 -9.12 -19.10 6.24
CA GLN A 531 -8.96 -18.22 5.05
C GLN A 531 -10.26 -17.54 4.62
N GLY A 532 -11.22 -17.39 5.53
CA GLY A 532 -12.48 -16.73 5.24
C GLY A 532 -12.34 -15.24 4.90
N GLN A 533 -13.46 -14.64 4.48
CA GLN A 533 -13.54 -13.22 4.17
C GLN A 533 -13.27 -12.31 5.38
N GLU A 534 -13.38 -12.84 6.60
CA GLU A 534 -13.08 -12.15 7.86
C GLU A 534 -11.65 -11.57 7.88
N PHE A 535 -10.65 -12.37 7.49
CA PHE A 535 -9.25 -11.91 7.45
C PHE A 535 -9.06 -10.71 6.53
N HIS A 536 -9.80 -10.69 5.41
CA HIS A 536 -9.79 -9.57 4.49
C HIS A 536 -10.45 -8.33 5.08
N TYR A 537 -11.60 -8.50 5.72
CA TYR A 537 -12.28 -7.40 6.39
C TYR A 537 -11.36 -6.71 7.40
N HIS A 538 -10.59 -7.47 8.18
CA HIS A 538 -9.63 -6.92 9.13
C HIS A 538 -8.36 -6.34 8.50
N ALA A 539 -8.00 -6.77 7.28
CA ALA A 539 -6.79 -6.32 6.57
C ALA A 539 -7.00 -5.09 5.67
N ILE A 540 -8.22 -4.59 5.51
CA ILE A 540 -8.52 -3.46 4.61
C ILE A 540 -9.29 -2.34 5.30
N GLU A 541 -9.08 -1.12 4.80
CA GLU A 541 -9.94 0.04 5.03
C GLU A 541 -10.81 0.32 3.80
N CYS A 542 -12.03 0.78 4.04
CA CYS A 542 -12.96 1.14 2.97
C CYS A 542 -12.96 2.64 2.75
N LYS A 543 -12.56 3.08 1.57
CA LYS A 543 -12.59 4.48 1.16
C LYS A 543 -13.63 4.71 0.08
N ASN A 544 -14.65 5.48 0.42
CA ASN A 544 -15.71 5.83 -0.50
C ASN A 544 -15.34 7.11 -1.24
N ILE A 545 -15.08 7.00 -2.54
CA ILE A 545 -14.75 8.11 -3.42
C ILE A 545 -16.01 8.50 -4.19
N TRP A 546 -16.50 9.70 -3.94
CA TRP A 546 -17.65 10.26 -4.63
C TRP A 546 -17.19 10.95 -5.90
N ILE A 547 -17.74 10.52 -7.03
CA ILE A 547 -17.36 11.03 -8.35
C ILE A 547 -18.62 11.55 -9.05
N PRO A 548 -18.59 12.77 -9.62
CA PRO A 548 -19.68 13.23 -10.48
C PRO A 548 -19.76 12.30 -11.69
N MET A 549 -20.94 11.74 -11.93
CA MET A 549 -21.23 11.02 -13.16
C MET A 549 -21.84 12.01 -14.14
N GLY A 550 -21.25 12.15 -15.33
CA GLY A 550 -21.82 13.00 -16.38
C GLY A 550 -23.27 12.60 -16.66
N HIS A 551 -24.10 13.56 -17.08
CA HIS A 551 -25.45 13.25 -17.55
C HIS A 551 -25.36 12.17 -18.64
N VAL A 552 -25.78 10.94 -18.33
CA VAL A 552 -26.23 10.04 -19.38
C VAL A 552 -27.43 10.73 -19.98
N PHE A 553 -27.30 11.15 -21.23
CA PHE A 553 -28.37 11.75 -22.00
C PHE A 553 -29.64 10.92 -21.80
N ALA A 554 -30.73 11.58 -21.38
CA ALA A 554 -32.05 11.06 -21.66
C ALA A 554 -32.19 11.04 -23.18
N ASN A 555 -32.24 9.83 -23.75
CA ASN A 555 -32.93 9.52 -25.00
C ASN A 555 -33.44 8.09 -24.91
#